data_AF-A0A0A0J490-F1
#
_entry.id   AF-A0A0A0J490-F1
#
_cell.length_a   1.000
_cell.length_b   1.000
_cell.length_c   1.000
_cell.angle_alpha   90.00
_cell.angle_beta   90.00
_cell.angle_gamma   90.00
#
_symmetry.space_group_name_H-M   'P 1'
#
loop_
_entity.id
_entity.type
_entity.pdbx_description
1 polymer ?
#
loop_
_entity_poly.entity_id
_entity_poly.type
_entity_poly.pdbx_seq_one_letter_code
_entity_poly.pdbx_strand_id
1 'polypeptide(L)'
;MPRLRTPATLLISGAVALGLSACSSDDPPEATPTPTASASAPSPAATNSGIVPDNVWAGVIKRAVPVLAETPDAEIVTAAKKVCTTFEAEPNKASATAILKDTETTLELDTVQARVFASAAITHFCTDRSDEWTEASIG
;
A
#
# COMPACT_ATOMS: atom_id res chain seq x y z
N MET A 1 34.31 22.27 -42.52
CA MET A 1 35.21 21.72 -41.48
C MET A 1 34.68 20.37 -41.04
N PRO A 2 35.56 19.39 -40.79
CA PRO A 2 35.27 17.95 -40.80
C PRO A 2 34.98 17.37 -39.40
N ARG A 3 34.32 16.21 -39.34
CA ARG A 3 34.67 14.97 -38.58
C ARG A 3 33.39 14.14 -38.32
N LEU A 4 33.27 12.95 -38.91
CA LEU A 4 33.82 11.66 -38.48
C LEU A 4 33.12 11.05 -37.25
N ARG A 5 32.49 9.89 -37.53
CA ARG A 5 32.49 8.61 -36.79
C ARG A 5 31.62 8.46 -35.52
N THR A 6 30.73 7.47 -35.65
CA THR A 6 30.01 6.66 -34.66
C THR A 6 30.90 6.18 -33.49
N PRO A 7 30.29 5.78 -32.36
CA PRO A 7 30.25 4.34 -32.08
C PRO A 7 28.95 3.83 -31.41
N ALA A 8 28.70 2.53 -31.60
CA ALA A 8 27.69 1.71 -30.93
C ALA A 8 28.05 1.48 -29.45
N THR A 9 27.06 1.37 -28.56
CA THR A 9 27.27 0.76 -27.22
C THR A 9 25.97 0.16 -26.64
N LEU A 10 25.87 -1.16 -26.79
CA LEU A 10 25.49 -2.20 -25.83
C LEU A 10 24.20 -2.06 -24.99
N LEU A 11 23.32 -3.04 -25.22
CA LEU A 11 22.28 -3.57 -24.33
C LEU A 11 22.84 -3.84 -22.92
N ILE A 12 22.17 -3.31 -21.90
CA ILE A 12 22.39 -3.71 -20.49
C ILE A 12 21.08 -4.26 -19.96
N SER A 13 21.03 -5.60 -19.91
CA SER A 13 20.03 -6.39 -19.20
C SER A 13 20.15 -6.15 -17.70
N GLY A 14 19.21 -5.43 -17.12
CA GLY A 14 19.06 -5.31 -15.67
C GLY A 14 18.41 -6.55 -15.08
N ALA A 15 19.21 -7.58 -14.80
CA ALA A 15 18.80 -8.68 -13.95
C ALA A 15 18.74 -8.17 -12.50
N VAL A 16 17.53 -8.06 -11.94
CA VAL A 16 17.33 -7.86 -10.51
C VAL A 16 17.72 -9.16 -9.82
N ALA A 17 18.94 -9.18 -9.27
CA ALA A 17 19.39 -10.24 -8.38
C ALA A 17 18.56 -10.16 -7.09
N LEU A 18 17.62 -11.08 -6.94
CA LEU A 18 17.05 -11.43 -5.63
C LEU A 18 18.20 -11.97 -4.77
N GLY A 19 18.76 -11.10 -3.93
CA GLY A 19 19.63 -11.48 -2.85
C GLY A 19 18.83 -12.31 -1.84
N LEU A 20 18.79 -13.62 -2.05
CA LEU A 20 18.54 -14.57 -0.98
C LEU A 20 19.69 -14.41 0.01
N SER A 21 19.42 -13.75 1.14
CA SER A 21 20.26 -13.81 2.32
C SER A 21 20.34 -15.27 2.75
N ALA A 22 21.40 -15.95 2.33
CA ALA A 22 21.77 -17.25 2.82
C ALA A 22 21.92 -17.15 4.35
N CYS A 23 21.00 -17.79 5.06
CA CYS A 23 21.18 -18.13 6.46
C CYS A 23 22.18 -19.29 6.47
N SER A 24 23.45 -18.98 6.72
CA SER A 24 24.48 -19.99 6.94
C SER A 24 25.36 -19.61 8.09
N SER A 25 25.61 -20.64 8.91
CA SER A 25 26.75 -20.80 9.82
C SER A 25 26.63 -19.97 11.10
N ASP A 26 26.99 -20.43 12.29
CA ASP A 26 27.69 -21.62 12.77
C ASP A 26 27.59 -21.49 14.30
N ASP A 27 27.41 -22.59 15.04
CA ASP A 27 27.52 -22.60 16.50
C ASP A 27 29.02 -22.65 16.88
N PRO A 28 29.54 -21.79 17.78
CA PRO A 28 29.97 -22.26 19.12
C PRO A 28 30.05 -21.13 20.20
N PRO A 29 30.64 -21.35 21.40
CA PRO A 29 30.27 -22.24 22.50
C PRO A 29 29.92 -21.46 23.80
N GLU A 30 29.51 -22.22 24.81
CA GLU A 30 29.15 -21.87 26.19
C GLU A 30 30.11 -20.91 26.94
N ALA A 31 29.57 -19.85 27.57
CA ALA A 31 30.06 -19.25 28.83
C ALA A 31 29.03 -18.28 29.43
N THR A 32 28.57 -18.54 30.67
CA THR A 32 27.79 -17.63 31.53
C THR A 32 28.76 -16.81 32.41
N PRO A 33 28.60 -15.48 32.60
CA PRO A 33 27.86 -14.94 33.75
C PRO A 33 27.09 -13.60 33.56
N THR A 34 25.93 -13.52 34.24
CA THR A 34 25.05 -12.41 34.71
C THR A 34 25.77 -11.11 35.18
N PRO A 35 25.16 -9.91 35.43
CA PRO A 35 23.77 -9.38 35.31
C PRO A 35 23.62 -8.02 34.56
N THR A 36 22.39 -7.66 34.16
CA THR A 36 21.75 -6.33 34.41
C THR A 36 20.33 -6.39 33.87
N ALA A 37 19.34 -6.34 34.78
CA ALA A 37 17.94 -6.21 34.40
C ALA A 37 17.67 -4.78 33.92
N SER A 38 17.85 -4.53 32.62
CA SER A 38 17.14 -3.45 31.95
C SER A 38 15.70 -3.90 31.81
N ALA A 39 14.80 -3.27 32.55
CA ALA A 39 13.37 -3.39 32.33
C ALA A 39 13.05 -2.78 30.96
N SER A 40 13.14 -3.61 29.91
CA SER A 40 12.48 -3.33 28.64
C SER A 40 10.99 -3.26 28.93
N ALA A 41 10.41 -2.06 28.89
CA ALA A 41 8.98 -1.90 28.79
C ALA A 41 8.49 -2.82 27.65
N PRO A 42 7.44 -3.62 27.84
CA PRO A 42 6.91 -4.40 26.74
C PRO A 42 6.47 -3.42 25.67
N SER A 43 7.15 -3.45 24.51
CA SER A 43 6.52 -3.00 23.27
C SER A 43 5.17 -3.70 23.20
N PRO A 44 4.05 -2.98 23.03
CA PRO A 44 2.78 -3.65 22.83
C PRO A 44 2.96 -4.58 21.64
N ALA A 45 2.77 -5.87 21.88
CA ALA A 45 2.76 -6.87 20.83
C ALA A 45 1.73 -6.44 19.79
N ALA A 46 2.09 -6.47 18.51
CA ALA A 46 1.14 -6.23 17.44
C ALA A 46 0.03 -7.29 17.53
N THR A 47 -1.13 -6.89 18.03
CA THR A 47 -2.35 -7.69 18.04
C THR A 47 -2.89 -7.77 16.60
N ASN A 48 -2.22 -8.55 15.73
CA ASN A 48 -2.64 -8.83 14.36
C ASN A 48 -3.81 -9.82 14.35
N SER A 49 -4.93 -9.47 14.99
CA SER A 49 -6.17 -10.24 14.95
C SER A 49 -7.44 -9.39 15.04
N GLY A 50 -7.34 -8.06 14.91
CA GLY A 50 -8.47 -7.15 15.05
C GLY A 50 -8.65 -6.31 13.80
N ILE A 51 -9.89 -6.21 13.33
CA ILE A 51 -10.38 -5.19 12.42
C ILE A 51 -9.64 -3.87 12.68
N VAL A 52 -8.91 -3.35 11.68
CA VAL A 52 -8.23 -2.06 11.80
C VAL A 52 -9.31 -1.00 12.06
N PRO A 53 -9.25 -0.23 13.17
CA PRO A 53 -10.27 0.79 13.43
C PRO A 53 -10.26 1.87 12.34
N ASP A 54 -11.45 2.35 11.96
CA ASP A 54 -11.65 3.34 10.89
C ASP A 54 -10.71 4.56 10.98
N ASN A 55 -10.50 5.09 12.19
CA ASN A 55 -9.61 6.24 12.41
C ASN A 55 -8.12 5.90 12.23
N VAL A 56 -7.72 4.68 12.60
CA VAL A 56 -6.34 4.19 12.37
C VAL A 56 -6.11 3.98 10.88
N TRP A 57 -7.09 3.40 10.19
CA TRP A 57 -7.06 3.23 8.74
C TRP A 57 -6.98 4.59 8.03
N ALA A 58 -7.83 5.56 8.40
CA ALA A 58 -7.78 6.92 7.85
C ALA A 58 -6.40 7.56 8.06
N GLY A 59 -5.79 7.39 9.23
CA GLY A 59 -4.42 7.84 9.50
C GLY A 59 -3.35 7.18 8.61
N VAL A 60 -3.53 5.91 8.21
CA VAL A 60 -2.67 5.25 7.21
C VAL A 60 -2.88 5.87 5.83
N ILE A 61 -4.12 6.10 5.43
CA ILE A 61 -4.46 6.71 4.14
C ILE A 61 -3.88 8.12 4.01
N LYS A 62 -3.98 8.95 5.05
CA LYS A 62 -3.37 10.29 5.05
C LYS A 62 -1.85 10.27 4.86
N ARG A 63 -1.17 9.22 5.33
CA ARG A 63 0.27 9.04 5.07
C ARG A 63 0.56 8.60 3.64
N ALA A 64 -0.31 7.80 3.04
CA ALA A 64 -0.17 7.32 1.67
C ALA A 64 -0.61 8.36 0.62
N VAL A 65 -1.59 9.20 0.96
CA VAL A 65 -2.18 10.25 0.13
C VAL A 65 -2.12 11.57 0.92
N PRO A 66 -0.96 12.27 0.90
CA PRO A 66 -0.73 13.45 1.75
C PRO A 66 -1.68 14.62 1.51
N VAL A 67 -2.30 14.70 0.33
CA VAL A 67 -3.32 15.71 0.01
C VAL A 67 -4.51 15.65 0.98
N LEU A 68 -4.76 14.48 1.58
CA LEU A 68 -5.86 14.28 2.54
C LEU A 68 -5.48 14.57 4.01
N ALA A 69 -4.27 15.06 4.29
CA ALA A 69 -3.78 15.21 5.67
C ALA A 69 -4.73 16.05 6.55
N GLU A 70 -5.25 17.14 5.98
CA GLU A 70 -6.18 18.08 6.64
C GLU A 70 -7.66 17.66 6.50
N THR A 71 -7.97 16.65 5.69
CA THR A 71 -9.35 16.14 5.54
C THR A 71 -9.76 15.41 6.83
N PRO A 72 -10.95 15.67 7.41
CA PRO A 72 -11.40 14.96 8.60
C PRO A 72 -11.46 13.44 8.39
N ASP A 73 -11.02 12.65 9.39
CA ASP A 73 -10.99 11.18 9.29
C ASP A 73 -12.38 10.60 8.95
N ALA A 74 -13.44 11.18 9.52
CA ALA A 74 -14.81 10.75 9.25
C ALA A 74 -15.23 10.93 7.78
N GLU A 75 -14.74 11.97 7.10
CA GLU A 75 -15.01 12.21 5.69
C GLU A 75 -14.26 11.21 4.81
N ILE A 76 -12.98 10.95 5.11
CA ILE A 76 -12.16 9.94 4.44
C ILE A 76 -12.82 8.55 4.54
N VAL A 77 -13.26 8.17 5.75
CA VAL A 77 -13.92 6.88 6.01
C VAL A 77 -15.27 6.80 5.29
N THR A 78 -16.04 7.89 5.28
CA THR A 78 -17.33 7.92 4.59
C THR A 78 -17.15 7.75 3.08
N ALA A 79 -16.17 8.44 2.49
CA ALA A 79 -15.83 8.29 1.08
C ALA A 79 -15.37 6.84 0.78
N ALA A 80 -14.55 6.25 1.64
CA ALA A 80 -14.08 4.88 1.48
C ALA A 80 -15.21 3.84 1.56
N LYS A 81 -16.16 4.01 2.48
CA LYS A 81 -17.36 3.16 2.54
C LYS A 81 -18.23 3.33 1.29
N LYS A 82 -18.36 4.55 0.77
CA LYS A 82 -19.07 4.82 -0.49
C LYS A 82 -18.42 4.06 -1.66
N VAL A 83 -17.09 4.03 -1.75
CA VAL A 83 -16.35 3.25 -2.76
C VAL A 83 -16.78 1.79 -2.70
N CYS A 84 -16.73 1.17 -1.51
CA CYS A 84 -17.17 -0.21 -1.27
C CYS A 84 -18.62 -0.41 -1.73
N THR A 85 -19.57 0.35 -1.17
CA THR A 85 -21.00 0.14 -1.47
C THR A 85 -21.34 0.36 -2.94
N THR A 86 -20.63 1.28 -3.62
CA THR A 86 -20.84 1.55 -5.05
C THR A 86 -20.33 0.39 -5.90
N PHE A 87 -19.18 -0.20 -5.53
CA PHE A 87 -18.64 -1.32 -6.28
C PHE A 87 -19.43 -2.61 -6.04
N GLU A 88 -19.87 -2.87 -4.80
CA GLU A 88 -20.68 -4.05 -4.47
C GLU A 88 -22.00 -4.11 -5.24
N ALA A 89 -22.60 -2.94 -5.51
CA ALA A 89 -23.84 -2.85 -6.28
C ALA A 89 -23.64 -3.37 -7.72
N GLU A 90 -22.49 -3.08 -8.32
CA GLU A 90 -22.16 -3.45 -9.70
C GLU A 90 -20.66 -3.70 -9.86
N PRO A 91 -20.12 -4.89 -9.56
CA PRO A 91 -18.67 -5.12 -9.54
C PRO A 91 -18.12 -5.33 -10.95
N ASN A 92 -17.95 -4.24 -11.70
CA ASN A 92 -17.53 -4.28 -13.10
C ASN A 92 -16.62 -3.09 -13.47
N LYS A 93 -16.07 -3.12 -14.68
CA LYS A 93 -15.15 -2.08 -15.17
C LYS A 93 -15.77 -0.67 -15.23
N ALA A 94 -17.06 -0.57 -15.55
CA ALA A 94 -17.74 0.71 -15.66
C ALA A 94 -17.90 1.38 -14.29
N SER A 95 -18.30 0.62 -13.27
CA SER A 95 -18.39 1.12 -11.89
C SER A 95 -17.01 1.44 -11.32
N ALA A 96 -15.99 0.61 -11.55
CA ALA A 96 -14.61 0.91 -11.12
C ALA A 96 -14.11 2.23 -11.74
N THR A 97 -14.38 2.46 -13.02
CA THR A 97 -14.04 3.73 -13.70
C THR A 97 -14.82 4.91 -13.10
N ALA A 98 -16.11 4.74 -12.81
CA ALA A 98 -16.93 5.79 -12.22
C ALA A 98 -16.47 6.14 -10.79
N ILE A 99 -16.14 5.13 -9.98
CA ILE A 99 -15.58 5.27 -8.63
C ILE A 99 -14.28 6.06 -8.66
N LEU A 100 -13.36 5.74 -9.57
CA LEU A 100 -12.10 6.45 -9.68
C LEU A 100 -12.32 7.93 -10.01
N LYS A 101 -13.19 8.24 -10.98
CA LYS A 101 -13.53 9.64 -11.34
C LYS A 101 -14.26 10.39 -10.22
N ASP A 102 -15.18 9.74 -9.51
CA ASP A 102 -15.85 10.32 -8.35
C ASP A 102 -14.83 10.61 -7.25
N THR A 103 -13.88 9.71 -7.01
CA THR A 103 -12.80 9.91 -6.03
C THR A 103 -11.88 11.06 -6.42
N GLU A 104 -11.46 11.16 -7.69
CA GLU A 104 -10.66 12.28 -8.21
C GLU A 104 -11.35 13.63 -7.97
N THR A 105 -12.67 13.69 -8.19
CA THR A 105 -13.43 14.94 -8.10
C THR A 105 -13.86 15.31 -6.69
N THR A 106 -14.27 14.35 -5.88
CA THR A 106 -14.81 14.60 -4.53
C THR A 106 -13.71 14.84 -3.50
N LEU A 107 -12.56 14.19 -3.65
CA LEU A 107 -11.42 14.31 -2.75
C LEU A 107 -10.26 15.10 -3.36
N GLU A 108 -10.45 15.68 -4.54
CA GLU A 108 -9.44 16.46 -5.28
C GLU A 108 -8.12 15.69 -5.47
N LEU A 109 -8.23 14.40 -5.76
CA LEU A 109 -7.09 13.49 -5.94
C LEU A 109 -6.68 13.39 -7.41
N ASP A 110 -5.39 13.23 -7.66
CA ASP A 110 -4.94 12.81 -8.98
C ASP A 110 -5.29 11.33 -9.25
N THR A 111 -5.19 10.89 -10.50
CA THR A 111 -5.57 9.52 -10.91
C THR A 111 -4.83 8.43 -10.15
N VAL A 112 -3.55 8.65 -9.80
CA VAL A 112 -2.76 7.66 -9.05
C VAL A 112 -3.23 7.62 -7.60
N GLN A 113 -3.42 8.78 -6.98
CA GLN A 113 -3.93 8.92 -5.62
C GLN A 113 -5.34 8.35 -5.47
N ALA A 114 -6.23 8.62 -6.42
CA ALA A 114 -7.58 8.07 -6.45
C ALA A 114 -7.56 6.54 -6.56
N ARG A 115 -6.65 5.97 -7.37
CA ARG A 115 -6.47 4.51 -7.46
C ARG A 115 -5.93 3.91 -6.16
N VAL A 116 -4.97 4.56 -5.51
CA VAL A 116 -4.44 4.13 -4.20
C VAL A 116 -5.54 4.16 -3.16
N PHE A 117 -6.29 5.27 -3.08
CA PHE A 117 -7.40 5.44 -2.15
C PHE A 117 -8.49 4.38 -2.37
N ALA A 118 -8.99 4.25 -3.60
CA ALA A 118 -10.08 3.33 -3.91
C ALA A 118 -9.68 1.86 -3.68
N SER A 119 -8.46 1.48 -4.06
CA SER A 119 -7.96 0.12 -3.80
C SER A 119 -7.84 -0.17 -2.30
N ALA A 120 -7.29 0.77 -1.53
CA ALA A 120 -7.20 0.61 -0.09
C ALA A 120 -8.58 0.57 0.58
N ALA A 121 -9.56 1.33 0.07
CA ALA A 121 -10.93 1.33 0.53
C ALA A 121 -11.61 -0.02 0.29
N ILE A 122 -11.48 -0.58 -0.92
CA ILE A 122 -11.99 -1.93 -1.24
C ILE A 122 -11.32 -2.98 -0.35
N THR A 123 -10.00 -2.99 -0.25
CA THR A 123 -9.30 -4.00 0.57
C THR A 123 -9.72 -3.95 2.04
N HIS A 124 -10.05 -2.77 2.57
CA HIS A 124 -10.42 -2.61 3.97
C HIS A 124 -11.92 -2.82 4.25
N PHE A 125 -12.81 -2.26 3.43
CA PHE A 125 -14.26 -2.27 3.66
C PHE A 125 -15.03 -3.27 2.80
N CYS A 126 -14.38 -3.87 1.80
CA CYS A 126 -14.96 -4.81 0.84
C CYS A 126 -13.95 -5.91 0.49
N THR A 127 -13.28 -6.48 1.50
CA THR A 127 -12.13 -7.37 1.30
C THR A 127 -12.45 -8.52 0.35
N ASP A 128 -13.66 -9.07 0.45
CA ASP A 128 -14.17 -10.20 -0.32
C ASP A 128 -14.30 -9.89 -1.83
N ARG A 129 -14.21 -8.62 -2.23
CA ARG A 129 -14.27 -8.14 -3.62
C ARG A 129 -12.96 -7.59 -4.16
N SER A 130 -11.86 -7.76 -3.43
CA SER A 130 -10.56 -7.20 -3.83
C SER A 130 -10.08 -7.74 -5.17
N ASP A 131 -10.38 -9.01 -5.48
CA ASP A 131 -9.98 -9.65 -6.73
C ASP A 131 -10.79 -9.09 -7.90
N GLU A 132 -12.12 -9.01 -7.77
CA GLU A 132 -12.99 -8.41 -8.79
C GLU A 132 -12.66 -6.93 -9.03
N TRP A 133 -12.34 -6.19 -7.97
CA TRP A 133 -11.86 -4.80 -8.08
C TRP A 133 -10.56 -4.72 -8.87
N THR A 134 -9.61 -5.61 -8.59
CA THR A 134 -8.32 -5.63 -9.28
C THR A 134 -8.52 -5.87 -10.78
N GLU A 135 -9.35 -6.85 -11.14
CA GLU A 135 -9.70 -7.14 -12.53
C GLU A 135 -10.42 -5.95 -13.20
N ALA A 136 -11.45 -5.42 -12.54
CA ALA A 136 -12.26 -4.31 -13.05
C ALA A 136 -11.47 -3.00 -13.21
N SER A 137 -10.51 -2.74 -12.32
CA SER A 137 -9.72 -1.50 -12.29
C SER A 137 -8.55 -1.51 -13.27
N ILE A 138 -7.95 -2.66 -13.60
CA ILE A 138 -6.88 -2.76 -14.60
C ILE A 138 -7.47 -2.71 -16.02
N GLY A 139 -8.59 -3.39 -16.23
CA GLY A 139 -9.41 -3.31 -17.42
C GLY A 139 -9.03 -4.24 -18.56
#